data_AF-A0A1H6KS85-F1
#
_entry.id   AF-A0A1H6KS85-F1
#
_cell.length_a   1.000
_cell.length_b   1.000
_cell.length_c   1.000
_cell.angle_alpha   90.00
_cell.angle_beta   90.00
_cell.angle_gamma   90.00
#
_symmetry.space_group_name_H-M   'P 1'
#
loop_
_entity.id
_entity.type
_entity.pdbx_description
1 polymer ?
#
loop_
_entity_poly.entity_id
_entity_poly.type
_entity_poly.pdbx_seq_one_letter_code
_entity_poly.pdbx_strand_id
1 'polypeptide(L)'
;MLSPARQRQLAGQSLYVVLALALIVAALLPLAPGRIGVPGPDMLTAMTLAWVVRRPAQVPPLTIGAVALLADILLFRPPGLGAAITVLAAETLRRGAHRGRTQGFVVEWLRVAALMALMVLAERTLRTLFLVPPTLAPLPPLGQDILRLIATVAAYPLVVAVLHPLGLRRPSPAELNWPER
;
A
#
# COMPACT_ATOMS: atom_id res chain seq x y z
N MET A 1 22.10 -20.99 -10.47
CA MET A 1 22.05 -19.65 -11.09
C MET A 1 20.57 -19.25 -11.22
N LEU A 2 20.15 -18.14 -10.63
CA LEU A 2 18.76 -17.65 -10.76
C LEU A 2 18.58 -17.03 -12.15
N SER A 3 17.42 -17.19 -12.78
CA SER A 3 17.14 -16.54 -14.06
C SER A 3 17.17 -15.01 -13.91
N PRO A 4 17.59 -14.25 -14.95
CA PRO A 4 17.67 -12.78 -14.88
C PRO A 4 16.32 -12.13 -14.53
N ALA A 5 15.20 -12.75 -14.93
CA ALA A 5 13.85 -12.31 -14.54
C ALA A 5 13.60 -12.47 -13.03
N ARG A 6 13.98 -13.61 -12.44
CA ARG A 6 13.83 -13.88 -11.00
C ARG A 6 14.72 -12.96 -10.17
N GLN A 7 15.92 -12.65 -10.64
CA GLN A 7 16.82 -11.71 -9.98
C GLN A 7 16.24 -10.29 -9.94
N ARG A 8 15.66 -9.80 -11.05
CA ARG A 8 14.96 -8.50 -11.09
C ARG A 8 13.73 -8.47 -10.18
N GLN A 9 13.00 -9.59 -10.09
CA GLN A 9 11.86 -9.72 -9.19
C GLN A 9 12.28 -9.61 -7.71
N LEU A 10 13.32 -10.34 -7.31
CA LEU A 10 13.86 -10.30 -5.95
C LEU A 10 14.43 -8.93 -5.59
N ALA A 11 15.07 -8.24 -6.54
CA ALA A 11 15.53 -6.86 -6.34
C ALA A 11 14.36 -5.89 -6.10
N GLY A 12 13.27 -5.99 -6.87
CA GLY A 12 12.06 -5.18 -6.65
C GLY A 12 11.36 -5.50 -5.32
N GLN A 13 11.26 -6.78 -4.98
CA GLN A 13 10.66 -7.24 -3.72
C GLN A 13 11.47 -6.78 -2.50
N SER A 14 12.80 -6.87 -2.55
CA SER A 14 13.68 -6.38 -1.49
C SER A 14 13.58 -4.86 -1.34
N LEU A 15 13.56 -4.11 -2.45
CA LEU A 15 13.36 -2.66 -2.42
C LEU A 15 12.01 -2.28 -1.78
N TYR A 16 10.93 -2.98 -2.14
CA TYR A 16 9.61 -2.78 -1.51
C TYR A 16 9.70 -3.00 0.01
N VAL A 17 10.30 -4.12 0.45
CA VAL A 17 10.42 -4.44 1.87
C VAL A 17 11.25 -3.38 2.61
N VAL A 18 12.39 -2.97 2.06
CA VAL A 18 13.25 -1.95 2.68
C VAL A 18 12.52 -0.62 2.82
N LEU A 19 11.83 -0.17 1.78
CA LEU A 19 11.05 1.07 1.84
C LEU A 19 9.87 0.96 2.80
N ALA A 20 9.20 -0.20 2.84
CA ALA A 20 8.10 -0.43 3.78
C ALA A 20 8.57 -0.40 5.23
N LEU A 21 9.69 -1.06 5.53
CA LEU A 21 10.31 -1.02 6.85
C LEU A 21 10.73 0.40 7.21
N ALA A 22 11.32 1.15 6.28
CA ALA A 22 11.69 2.54 6.51
C ALA A 22 10.46 3.41 6.85
N LEU A 23 9.33 3.21 6.16
CA LEU A 23 8.08 3.90 6.46
C LEU A 23 7.49 3.50 7.82
N ILE A 24 7.58 2.22 8.21
CA ILE A 24 7.15 1.76 9.53
C ILE A 24 8.02 2.40 10.62
N VAL A 25 9.34 2.40 10.45
CA VAL A 25 10.27 3.05 11.38
C VAL A 25 10.01 4.56 11.45
N ALA A 26 9.79 5.22 10.32
CA ALA A 26 9.43 6.63 10.26
C ALA A 26 8.10 6.92 11.00
N ALA A 27 7.14 6.00 10.95
CA ALA A 27 5.88 6.12 11.68
C ALA A 27 6.02 5.88 13.20
N LEU A 28 7.04 5.13 13.63
CA LEU A 28 7.38 4.92 15.05
C LEU A 28 8.14 6.11 15.65
N LEU A 29 8.89 6.84 14.84
CA LEU A 29 9.63 8.01 15.28
C LEU A 29 8.66 9.08 15.76
N PRO A 30 8.78 9.56 17.01
CA PRO A 30 7.96 10.64 17.52
C PRO A 30 8.44 11.97 16.91
N LEU A 31 7.99 12.26 15.69
CA LEU A 31 8.42 13.45 14.93
C LEU A 31 7.93 14.76 15.56
N ALA A 32 6.94 14.71 16.47
CA ALA A 32 6.47 15.87 17.24
C ALA A 32 5.77 15.43 18.54
N PRO A 33 6.51 15.14 19.62
CA PRO A 33 5.91 14.84 20.92
C PRO A 33 5.05 16.04 21.39
N GLY A 34 3.78 15.81 21.74
CA GLY A 34 2.92 16.82 22.37
C GLY A 34 2.15 17.77 21.44
N ARG A 35 2.27 17.66 20.11
CA ARG A 35 1.38 18.42 19.19
C ARG A 35 0.14 17.59 18.85
N ILE A 36 -1.05 18.11 19.21
CA ILE A 36 -2.32 17.64 18.66
C ILE A 36 -2.39 18.14 17.20
N GLY A 37 -1.84 17.35 16.28
CA GLY A 37 -1.77 17.65 14.86
C GLY A 37 -2.83 16.90 14.04
N VAL A 38 -3.08 17.41 12.83
CA VAL A 38 -3.83 16.68 11.80
C VAL A 38 -3.12 15.35 11.52
N PRO A 39 -3.84 14.21 11.45
CA PRO A 39 -3.22 12.92 11.16
C PRO A 39 -2.52 12.95 9.79
N GLY A 40 -1.25 12.56 9.77
CA GLY A 40 -0.47 12.46 8.53
C GLY A 40 -0.96 11.33 7.62
N PRO A 41 -0.59 11.36 6.32
CA PRO A 41 -0.99 10.33 5.36
C PRO A 41 -0.45 8.94 5.72
N ASP A 42 -1.20 7.88 5.40
CA ASP A 42 -0.72 6.50 5.47
C ASP A 42 0.16 6.20 4.24
N MET A 43 1.43 6.59 4.34
CA MET A 43 2.39 6.46 3.25
C MET A 43 2.67 4.99 2.88
N LEU A 44 2.60 4.07 3.84
CA LEU A 44 2.79 2.64 3.62
C LEU A 44 1.70 2.07 2.72
N THR A 45 0.44 2.43 2.98
CA THR A 45 -0.71 2.04 2.16
C THR A 45 -0.61 2.63 0.76
N ALA A 46 -0.37 3.95 0.65
CA ALA A 46 -0.22 4.62 -0.64
C ALA A 46 0.90 4.00 -1.49
N MET A 47 2.07 3.74 -0.88
CA MET A 47 3.20 3.09 -1.54
C MET A 47 2.87 1.67 -1.97
N THR A 48 2.23 0.88 -1.11
CA THR A 48 1.86 -0.51 -1.42
C THR A 48 0.91 -0.59 -2.61
N LEU A 49 -0.15 0.22 -2.61
CA LEU A 49 -1.11 0.23 -3.72
C LEU A 49 -0.46 0.74 -5.02
N ALA A 50 0.38 1.78 -4.95
CA ALA A 50 1.13 2.29 -6.11
C ALA A 50 2.06 1.21 -6.69
N TRP A 51 2.74 0.44 -5.84
CA TRP A 51 3.63 -0.64 -6.26
C TRP A 51 2.87 -1.74 -7.01
N VAL A 52 1.73 -2.15 -6.45
CA VAL A 52 0.88 -3.21 -7.03
C VAL A 52 0.33 -2.79 -8.40
N VAL A 53 -0.09 -1.53 -8.56
CA VAL A 53 -0.59 -1.04 -9.85
C VAL A 53 0.52 -0.99 -10.91
N ARG A 54 1.72 -0.56 -10.53
CA ARG A 54 2.84 -0.39 -11.48
C ARG A 54 3.53 -1.71 -11.84
N ARG A 55 3.70 -2.59 -10.86
CA ARG A 55 4.46 -3.85 -10.99
C ARG A 55 3.79 -4.96 -10.18
N PRO A 56 2.61 -5.45 -10.60
CA PRO A 56 1.90 -6.48 -9.87
C PRO A 56 2.79 -7.71 -9.64
N ALA A 57 3.43 -8.25 -10.68
CA ALA A 57 4.25 -9.46 -10.55
C ALA A 57 5.47 -9.36 -9.60
N GLN A 58 5.91 -8.15 -9.20
CA GLN A 58 7.12 -8.00 -8.39
C GLN A 58 6.91 -8.32 -6.91
N VAL A 59 5.73 -8.03 -6.35
CA VAL A 59 5.48 -8.19 -4.92
C VAL A 59 4.37 -9.22 -4.71
N PRO A 60 4.70 -10.43 -4.21
CA PRO A 60 3.72 -11.46 -3.91
C PRO A 60 2.73 -11.02 -2.82
N PRO A 61 1.49 -11.55 -2.83
CA PRO A 61 0.49 -11.24 -1.81
C PRO A 61 0.99 -11.58 -0.40
N LEU A 62 1.75 -12.68 -0.28
CA LEU A 62 2.36 -13.10 0.98
C LEU A 62 3.35 -12.06 1.55
N THR A 63 4.10 -11.37 0.69
CA THR A 63 5.04 -10.32 1.12
C THR A 63 4.29 -9.08 1.59
N ILE A 64 3.24 -8.68 0.87
CA ILE A 64 2.37 -7.58 1.29
C ILE A 64 1.73 -7.91 2.65
N GLY A 65 1.21 -9.12 2.79
CA GLY A 65 0.61 -9.60 4.04
C GLY A 65 1.61 -9.63 5.19
N ALA A 66 2.83 -10.12 4.98
CA ALA A 66 3.87 -10.13 6.00
C ALA A 66 4.28 -8.71 6.45
N VAL A 67 4.48 -7.80 5.50
CA VAL A 67 4.80 -6.39 5.79
C VAL A 67 3.66 -5.69 6.52
N ALA A 68 2.42 -5.90 6.08
CA ALA A 68 1.26 -5.29 6.70
C ALA A 68 0.98 -5.88 8.09
N LEU A 69 1.19 -7.18 8.29
CA LEU A 69 1.11 -7.81 9.61
C LEU A 69 2.18 -7.26 10.56
N LEU A 70 3.40 -7.08 10.06
CA LEU A 70 4.47 -6.44 10.81
C LEU A 70 4.10 -4.99 11.18
N ALA A 71 3.50 -4.25 10.25
CA ALA A 71 2.99 -2.91 10.52
C ALA A 71 1.87 -2.92 11.56
N ASP A 72 0.95 -3.90 11.52
CA ASP A 72 -0.12 -4.02 12.51
C ASP A 72 0.47 -4.21 13.92
N ILE A 73 1.45 -5.12 14.07
CA ILE A 73 2.10 -5.41 15.35
C ILE A 73 2.92 -4.21 15.83
N LEU A 74 3.79 -3.66 14.99
CA LEU A 74 4.73 -2.61 15.40
C LEU A 74 4.03 -1.28 15.66
N LEU A 75 2.97 -0.95 14.92
CA LEU A 75 2.21 0.28 15.09
C LEU A 75 1.05 0.14 16.07
N PHE A 76 1.02 -0.94 16.87
CA PHE A 76 -0.01 -1.23 17.87
C PHE A 76 -1.44 -1.15 17.30
N ARG A 77 -1.63 -1.64 16.07
CA ARG A 77 -2.95 -1.81 15.43
C ARG A 77 -3.46 -3.24 15.71
N PRO A 78 -4.77 -3.50 15.51
CA PRO A 78 -5.30 -4.86 15.66
C PRO A 78 -4.57 -5.83 14.71
N PRO A 79 -3.87 -6.85 15.23
CA PRO A 79 -3.00 -7.71 14.43
C PRO A 79 -3.79 -8.50 13.39
N GLY A 80 -3.36 -8.44 12.13
CA GLY A 80 -3.87 -9.28 11.03
C GLY A 80 -5.08 -8.71 10.29
N LEU A 81 -5.83 -7.77 10.89
CA LEU A 81 -6.97 -7.14 10.26
C LEU A 81 -6.53 -6.17 9.15
N GLY A 82 -5.59 -5.28 9.46
CA GLY A 82 -5.00 -4.36 8.49
C GLY A 82 -4.27 -5.13 7.39
N ALA A 83 -3.55 -6.19 7.75
CA ALA A 83 -2.91 -7.10 6.82
C ALA A 83 -3.89 -7.75 5.83
N ALA A 84 -4.98 -8.34 6.31
CA ALA A 84 -5.98 -8.98 5.47
C ALA A 84 -6.62 -8.00 4.49
N ILE A 85 -7.02 -6.81 4.98
CA ILE A 85 -7.62 -5.76 4.15
C ILE A 85 -6.63 -5.27 3.09
N THR A 86 -5.36 -5.06 3.46
CA THR A 86 -4.31 -4.60 2.54
C THR A 86 -4.06 -5.61 1.43
N VAL A 87 -4.01 -6.91 1.76
CA VAL A 87 -3.85 -7.97 0.76
C VAL A 87 -5.06 -8.03 -0.17
N LEU A 88 -6.29 -7.96 0.35
CA LEU A 88 -7.50 -7.95 -0.47
C LEU A 88 -7.55 -6.75 -1.42
N ALA A 89 -7.17 -5.56 -0.94
CA ALA A 89 -7.05 -4.36 -1.76
C ALA A 89 -5.99 -4.54 -2.86
N ALA A 90 -4.80 -5.05 -2.51
CA ALA A 90 -3.75 -5.34 -3.48
C ALA A 90 -4.22 -6.33 -4.56
N GLU A 91 -4.90 -7.41 -4.17
CA GLU A 91 -5.43 -8.38 -5.12
C GLU A 91 -6.51 -7.81 -6.05
N THR A 92 -7.35 -6.92 -5.54
CA THR A 92 -8.36 -6.22 -6.34
C THR A 92 -7.69 -5.38 -7.44
N LEU A 93 -6.63 -4.64 -7.09
CA LEU A 93 -5.85 -3.86 -8.07
C LEU A 93 -5.09 -4.75 -9.04
N ARG A 94 -4.54 -5.87 -8.55
CA ARG A 94 -3.78 -6.86 -9.35
C ARG A 94 -4.66 -7.50 -10.42
N ARG A 95 -5.87 -7.94 -10.08
CA ARG A 95 -6.87 -8.48 -11.03
C ARG A 95 -7.31 -7.43 -12.04
N GLY A 96 -7.37 -6.16 -11.63
CA GLY A 96 -7.67 -5.03 -12.51
C GLY A 96 -6.50 -4.52 -13.36
N ALA A 97 -5.27 -5.04 -13.18
CA ALA A 97 -4.07 -4.46 -13.79
C ALA A 97 -4.06 -4.54 -15.32
N HIS A 98 -4.70 -5.56 -15.91
CA HIS A 98 -4.76 -5.73 -17.36
C HIS A 98 -5.71 -4.69 -18.01
N ARG A 99 -6.83 -4.39 -17.35
CA ARG A 99 -7.82 -3.38 -17.80
C ARG A 99 -7.32 -1.94 -17.61
N GLY A 100 -6.43 -1.71 -16.65
CA GLY A 100 -5.89 -0.37 -16.33
C GLY A 100 -4.76 0.12 -17.24
N ARG A 101 -4.24 -0.70 -18.16
CA ARG A 101 -3.07 -0.32 -19.00
C ARG A 101 -3.35 0.84 -19.95
N THR A 102 -4.60 1.02 -20.39
CA THR A 102 -5.05 2.09 -21.29
C THR A 102 -5.69 3.27 -20.55
N GLN A 103 -5.89 3.16 -19.24
CA GLN A 103 -6.54 4.20 -18.43
C GLN A 103 -5.54 5.31 -18.05
N GLY A 104 -5.98 6.56 -18.15
CA GLY A 104 -5.21 7.73 -17.71
C GLY A 104 -5.01 7.77 -16.20
N PHE A 105 -4.03 8.57 -15.74
CA PHE A 105 -3.65 8.64 -14.33
C PHE A 105 -4.81 9.05 -13.40
N VAL A 106 -5.69 9.95 -13.84
CA VAL A 106 -6.86 10.39 -13.04
C VAL A 106 -7.78 9.22 -12.69
N VAL A 107 -8.04 8.32 -13.63
CA VAL A 107 -8.90 7.14 -13.41
C VAL A 107 -8.23 6.15 -12.45
N GLU A 108 -6.91 5.96 -12.58
CA GLU A 108 -6.13 5.16 -11.64
C GLU A 108 -6.23 5.74 -10.23
N TRP A 109 -6.05 7.06 -10.09
CA TRP A 109 -6.11 7.76 -8.82
C TRP A 109 -7.49 7.65 -8.17
N LEU A 110 -8.58 7.88 -8.92
CA LEU A 110 -9.94 7.71 -8.41
C LEU A 110 -10.23 6.27 -7.97
N ARG A 111 -9.77 5.28 -8.74
CA ARG A 111 -9.93 3.86 -8.37
C ARG A 111 -9.20 3.52 -7.07
N VAL A 112 -7.97 4.00 -6.92
CA VAL A 112 -7.18 3.79 -5.71
C VAL A 112 -7.80 4.54 -4.52
N ALA A 113 -8.28 5.77 -4.72
CA ALA A 113 -8.98 6.54 -3.69
C ALA A 113 -10.24 5.83 -3.20
N ALA A 114 -11.06 5.31 -4.11
CA ALA A 114 -12.25 4.53 -3.77
C ALA A 114 -11.89 3.26 -2.98
N LEU A 115 -10.79 2.60 -3.36
CA LEU A 115 -10.32 1.41 -2.65
C LEU A 115 -9.79 1.75 -1.25
N MET A 116 -9.03 2.83 -1.09
CA MET A 116 -8.58 3.32 0.22
C MET A 116 -9.78 3.66 1.11
N ALA A 117 -10.83 4.28 0.57
CA ALA A 117 -12.06 4.56 1.32
C ALA A 117 -12.75 3.27 1.79
N LEU A 118 -12.83 2.25 0.92
CA LEU A 118 -13.37 0.95 1.27
C LEU A 118 -12.52 0.24 2.35
N MET A 119 -11.19 0.35 2.28
CA MET A 119 -10.30 -0.18 3.30
C MET A 119 -10.57 0.45 4.67
N VAL A 120 -10.67 1.78 4.75
CA VAL A 120 -11.00 2.51 5.99
C VAL A 120 -12.37 2.10 6.53
N LEU A 121 -13.37 1.98 5.65
CA LEU A 121 -14.71 1.57 6.05
C LEU A 121 -14.74 0.11 6.55
N ALA A 122 -14.06 -0.80 5.85
CA ALA A 122 -13.94 -2.20 6.24
C ALA A 122 -13.21 -2.33 7.58
N GLU A 123 -12.11 -1.62 7.76
CA GLU A 123 -11.35 -1.64 9.01
C GLU A 123 -12.21 -1.15 10.19
N ARG A 124 -12.87 0.00 10.01
CA ARG A 124 -13.76 0.55 11.04
C ARG A 124 -14.89 -0.42 11.39
N THR A 125 -15.58 -0.95 10.37
CA THR A 125 -16.73 -1.85 10.56
C THR A 125 -16.30 -3.13 11.27
N LEU A 126 -15.21 -3.77 10.83
CA LEU A 126 -14.73 -5.00 11.45
C LEU A 126 -14.27 -4.75 12.88
N ARG A 127 -13.55 -3.66 13.16
CA ARG A 127 -13.15 -3.31 14.54
C ARG A 127 -14.34 -3.09 15.46
N THR A 128 -15.43 -2.49 14.94
CA THR A 128 -16.67 -2.31 15.71
C THR A 128 -17.42 -3.63 15.94
N LEU A 129 -17.51 -4.50 14.92
CA LEU A 129 -18.23 -5.78 15.00
C LEU A 129 -17.50 -6.80 15.89
N PHE A 130 -16.17 -6.85 15.82
CA PHE A 130 -15.35 -7.74 16.64
C PHE A 130 -15.06 -7.20 18.04
N LEU A 131 -15.70 -6.07 18.44
CA LEU A 131 -15.59 -5.49 19.79
C LEU A 131 -14.14 -5.35 20.26
N VAL A 132 -13.24 -4.93 19.36
CA VAL A 132 -11.81 -4.80 19.69
C VAL A 132 -11.69 -3.83 20.86
N PRO A 133 -11.11 -4.24 22.01
CA PRO A 133 -11.12 -3.40 23.19
C PRO A 133 -10.43 -2.07 22.92
N PRO A 134 -11.05 -0.92 23.30
CA PRO A 134 -10.46 0.40 23.09
C PRO A 134 -9.11 0.57 23.79
N THR A 135 -8.88 -0.21 24.85
CA THR A 135 -7.61 -0.28 25.59
C THR A 135 -6.48 -0.91 24.79
N LEU A 136 -6.79 -1.85 23.90
CA LEU A 136 -5.83 -2.55 23.04
C LEU A 136 -5.57 -1.80 21.75
N ALA A 137 -6.62 -1.21 21.16
CA ALA A 137 -6.50 -0.41 19.95
C ALA A 137 -7.54 0.72 19.97
N PRO A 138 -7.15 1.96 20.31
CA PRO A 138 -8.04 3.11 20.29
C PRO A 138 -8.66 3.28 18.90
N LEU A 139 -9.98 3.44 18.83
CA LEU A 139 -10.66 3.73 17.58
C LEU A 139 -10.67 5.25 17.39
N PRO A 140 -9.93 5.80 16.42
CA PRO A 140 -9.92 7.23 16.19
C PRO A 140 -11.32 7.79 15.88
N PRO A 141 -11.59 9.06 16.24
CA PRO A 141 -12.80 9.75 15.83
C PRO A 141 -12.96 9.72 14.30
N LEU A 142 -14.21 9.67 13.83
CA LEU A 142 -14.50 9.58 12.40
C LEU A 142 -13.85 10.70 11.57
N GLY A 143 -13.83 11.92 12.10
CA GLY A 143 -13.15 13.05 11.44
C GLY A 143 -11.65 12.82 11.22
N GLN A 144 -10.96 12.15 12.15
CA GLN A 144 -9.52 11.85 11.99
C GLN A 144 -9.28 10.81 10.90
N ASP A 145 -10.12 9.77 10.81
CA ASP A 145 -10.03 8.79 9.72
C ASP A 145 -10.26 9.42 8.35
N ILE A 146 -11.25 10.32 8.25
CA ILE A 146 -11.53 11.05 7.01
C ILE A 146 -10.35 11.96 6.63
N LEU A 147 -9.82 12.74 7.58
CA LEU A 147 -8.67 13.61 7.32
C LEU A 147 -7.45 12.79 6.88
N ARG A 148 -7.20 11.66 7.53
CA ARG A 148 -6.13 10.73 7.16
C ARG A 148 -6.34 10.13 5.77
N LEU A 149 -7.57 9.74 5.43
CA LEU A 149 -7.93 9.25 4.10
C LEU A 149 -7.66 10.32 3.04
N ILE A 150 -8.15 11.55 3.24
CA ILE A 150 -7.93 12.67 2.32
C ILE A 150 -6.42 12.93 2.15
N ALA A 151 -5.67 12.99 3.24
CA ALA A 151 -4.22 13.16 3.21
C ALA A 151 -3.53 12.04 2.43
N THR A 152 -3.94 10.78 2.63
CA THR A 152 -3.38 9.61 1.94
C THR A 152 -3.69 9.62 0.45
N VAL A 153 -4.93 9.95 0.08
CA VAL A 153 -5.37 10.10 -1.31
C VAL A 153 -4.63 11.23 -2.00
N ALA A 154 -4.45 12.37 -1.33
CA ALA A 154 -3.69 13.51 -1.85
C ALA A 154 -2.18 13.21 -1.96
N ALA A 155 -1.63 12.36 -1.09
CA ALA A 155 -0.24 11.93 -1.14
C ALA A 155 0.02 10.89 -2.24
N TYR A 156 -0.99 10.13 -2.68
CA TYR A 156 -0.82 9.07 -3.67
C TYR A 156 -0.11 9.53 -4.97
N PRO A 157 -0.49 10.65 -5.62
CA PRO A 157 0.24 11.16 -6.78
C PRO A 157 1.72 11.46 -6.51
N LEU A 158 2.04 11.99 -5.33
CA LEU A 158 3.42 12.27 -4.93
C LEU A 158 4.21 10.97 -4.77
N VAL A 159 3.64 9.97 -4.10
CA VAL A 159 4.24 8.64 -3.96
C VAL A 159 4.49 8.01 -5.33
N VAL A 160 3.49 8.07 -6.21
CA VAL A 160 3.58 7.62 -7.59
C VAL A 160 4.71 8.33 -8.35
N ALA A 161 4.90 9.63 -8.14
CA ALA A 161 5.97 10.40 -8.77
C ALA A 161 7.36 10.01 -8.24
N VAL A 162 7.51 9.82 -6.92
CA VAL A 162 8.76 9.39 -6.27
C VAL A 162 9.15 7.95 -6.66
N LEU A 163 8.15 7.08 -6.85
CA LEU A 163 8.35 5.70 -7.30
C LEU A 163 8.70 5.60 -8.80
N HIS A 164 8.38 6.61 -9.61
CA HIS A 164 8.63 6.62 -11.06
C HIS A 164 10.12 6.46 -11.44
N PRO A 165 11.08 7.21 -10.85
CA PRO A 165 12.51 7.06 -11.17
C PRO A 165 13.10 5.71 -10.73
N LEU A 166 12.50 5.01 -9.76
CA LEU A 166 12.99 3.72 -9.24
C LEU A 166 12.75 2.52 -10.18
N GLY A 167 12.52 2.76 -11.48
CA GLY A 167 12.35 1.69 -12.47
C GLY A 167 10.98 1.02 -12.46
N LEU A 168 10.01 1.56 -11.71
CA LEU A 168 8.61 1.13 -11.70
C LEU A 168 7.83 1.69 -12.91
N ARG A 169 8.46 1.69 -14.08
CA ARG A 169 7.81 1.87 -15.39
C ARG A 169 7.01 0.61 -15.72
N ARG A 170 5.80 0.75 -16.28
CA ARG A 170 5.05 -0.39 -16.82
C ARG A 170 5.92 -1.07 -17.89
N PRO A 171 6.09 -2.41 -17.90
CA PRO A 171 6.82 -3.08 -18.97
C PRO A 171 6.12 -2.81 -20.31
N SER A 172 6.92 -2.42 -21.30
CA SER A 172 6.43 -2.09 -22.64
C SER A 172 6.00 -3.39 -23.35
N PRO A 173 4.94 -3.36 -24.19
CA PRO A 173 4.54 -4.55 -24.97
C PRO A 173 5.65 -5.13 -25.85
N ALA A 174 6.65 -4.31 -26.21
CA ALA A 174 7.78 -4.72 -27.04
C ALA A 174 8.73 -5.73 -26.34
N GLU A 175 8.81 -5.74 -25.00
CA GLU A 175 9.63 -6.71 -24.26
C GLU A 175 8.99 -8.11 -24.18
N LEU A 176 7.70 -8.24 -24.51
CA LEU A 176 6.96 -9.51 -24.52
C LEU A 176 6.96 -10.20 -25.90
N ASN A 177 7.36 -9.49 -26.96
CA ASN A 177 7.29 -9.98 -28.34
C ASN A 177 8.66 -10.32 -28.94
N TRP A 178 9.69 -10.59 -28.14
CA TRP A 178 10.94 -11.10 -28.70
C TRP A 178 10.77 -12.57 -29.11
N PRO A 179 10.90 -12.92 -30.40
CA PRO A 179 10.90 -14.31 -30.81
C PRO A 179 12.22 -14.93 -30.34
N GLU A 180 12.13 -15.88 -29.40
CA GLU A 180 13.25 -16.78 -29.12
C GLU A 180 13.64 -17.47 -30.44
N ARG A 181 14.86 -17.17 -30.91
CA ARG A 181 15.59 -17.96 -31.91
C ARG A 181 16.79 -18.57 -31.22
#